data_AF-A0A8T4PIV2-F1
#
_entry.id   AF-A0A8T4PIV2-F1
#
_cell.length_a   1.000
_cell.length_b   1.000
_cell.length_c   1.000
_cell.angle_alpha   90.00
_cell.angle_beta   90.00
_cell.angle_gamma   90.00
#
_symmetry.space_group_name_H-M   'P 1'
#
loop_
_entity.id
_entity.type
_entity.pdbx_description
1 polymer ?
#
loop_
_entity_poly.entity_id
_entity_poly.type
_entity_poly.pdbx_seq_one_letter_code
_entity_poly.pdbx_strand_id
1 'polypeptide(L)'
;MNEIYVDKNNNLIDEDKWITSVNSIENNFDNLETNKERAKRVLREKITSAIKIRAQNLDNFGVLFSGGVDSSLIAMVCKQLGLKFTCYSIGLENSQDIEAAKKVASYYSLNLKYKILSLEEFESIIKNTVKILNSTDMVWVSVGSVLYAAGKLALNDKANVLFGGLGSEEIFAGYQRHEEALKQGFEALHKECWNGMKNMWQRDLKRDFLIAKNLGLKLKTPYMDPGLIKYAMQIHPMYKLDADNKKIILREVAEEIGLKREFAFRPKKAAQYGSNFVNGIEKLAKKNNFQLKKDYLKSLA
;
A
#
# COMPACT_ATOMS: atom_id res chain seq x y z
N MET A 1 -10.64 -4.24 16.21
CA MET A 1 -10.99 -5.04 15.01
C MET A 1 -9.73 -5.65 14.42
N ASN A 2 -9.77 -6.94 14.07
CA ASN A 2 -8.68 -7.62 13.36
C ASN A 2 -8.84 -7.40 11.85
N GLU A 3 -7.73 -7.42 11.12
CA GLU A 3 -7.79 -7.32 9.65
C GLU A 3 -8.33 -8.63 9.07
N ILE A 4 -8.95 -8.56 7.88
CA ILE A 4 -9.56 -9.72 7.20
C ILE A 4 -8.55 -10.86 6.95
N TYR A 5 -7.24 -10.55 6.90
CA TYR A 5 -6.17 -11.51 6.66
C TYR A 5 -5.52 -12.07 7.95
N VAL A 6 -6.02 -11.72 9.15
CA VAL A 6 -5.49 -12.28 10.41
C VAL A 6 -6.57 -12.90 11.27
N ASP A 7 -6.22 -13.95 12.02
CA ASP A 7 -7.11 -14.62 12.95
C ASP A 7 -7.33 -13.81 14.24
N LYS A 8 -8.12 -14.34 15.17
CA LYS A 8 -8.39 -13.73 16.49
C LYS A 8 -7.13 -13.49 17.34
N ASN A 9 -6.06 -14.24 17.09
CA ASN A 9 -4.78 -14.17 17.79
C ASN A 9 -3.77 -13.27 17.06
N ASN A 10 -4.19 -12.54 16.01
CA ASN A 10 -3.34 -11.73 15.13
C ASN A 10 -2.27 -12.55 14.38
N ASN A 11 -2.53 -13.81 14.08
CA ASN A 11 -1.72 -14.59 13.14
C ASN A 11 -2.28 -14.49 11.73
N LEU A 12 -1.41 -14.44 10.73
CA LEU A 12 -1.80 -14.54 9.32
C LEU A 12 -2.58 -15.84 9.11
N ILE A 13 -3.76 -15.73 8.49
CA ILE A 13 -4.54 -16.90 8.09
C ILE A 13 -3.83 -17.65 6.97
N ASP A 14 -4.07 -18.94 6.83
CA ASP A 14 -3.57 -19.71 5.68
C ASP A 14 -4.17 -19.23 4.35
N GLU A 15 -3.52 -19.61 3.25
CA GLU A 15 -3.89 -19.18 1.91
C GLU A 15 -5.32 -19.61 1.53
N ASP A 16 -5.71 -20.83 1.87
CA ASP A 16 -7.04 -21.37 1.55
C ASP A 16 -8.15 -20.59 2.28
N LYS A 17 -7.93 -20.21 3.54
CA LYS A 17 -8.85 -19.33 4.28
C LYS A 17 -8.89 -17.93 3.70
N TRP A 18 -7.76 -17.39 3.22
CA TRP A 18 -7.76 -16.11 2.53
C TRP A 18 -8.60 -16.16 1.26
N ILE A 19 -8.37 -17.15 0.40
CA ILE A 19 -9.12 -17.35 -0.84
C ILE A 19 -10.61 -17.52 -0.53
N THR A 20 -10.95 -18.33 0.48
CA THR A 20 -12.34 -18.52 0.92
C THR A 20 -12.97 -17.20 1.39
N SER A 21 -12.23 -16.37 2.13
CA SER A 21 -12.69 -15.06 2.59
C SER A 21 -12.94 -14.11 1.42
N VAL A 22 -12.05 -14.08 0.43
CA VAL A 22 -12.23 -13.27 -0.80
C VAL A 22 -13.42 -13.76 -1.61
N ASN A 23 -13.54 -15.07 -1.84
CA ASN A 23 -14.67 -15.66 -2.57
C ASN A 23 -16.01 -15.36 -1.89
N SER A 24 -16.06 -15.29 -0.55
CA SER A 24 -17.30 -15.00 0.19
C SER A 24 -17.86 -13.60 -0.04
N ILE A 25 -17.02 -12.66 -0.49
CA ILE A 25 -17.40 -11.27 -0.79
C ILE A 25 -17.33 -10.93 -2.28
N GLU A 26 -16.94 -11.90 -3.11
CA GLU A 26 -16.83 -11.77 -4.56
C GLU A 26 -18.20 -11.51 -5.17
N ASN A 27 -18.23 -10.61 -6.16
CA ASN A 27 -19.43 -10.26 -6.90
C ASN A 27 -19.25 -10.55 -8.38
N ASN A 28 -20.37 -10.85 -9.03
CA ASN A 28 -20.41 -11.03 -10.48
C ASN A 28 -20.33 -9.67 -11.18
N PHE A 29 -20.04 -9.71 -12.48
CA PHE A 29 -20.00 -8.53 -13.33
C PHE A 29 -21.40 -7.93 -13.63
N ASP A 30 -22.47 -8.58 -13.17
CA ASP A 30 -23.84 -8.12 -13.38
C ASP A 30 -24.26 -7.03 -12.39
N ASN A 31 -25.13 -6.11 -12.83
CA ASN A 31 -25.75 -5.08 -12.00
C ASN A 31 -24.75 -4.15 -11.25
N LEU A 32 -23.69 -3.75 -11.93
CA LEU A 32 -22.70 -2.82 -11.38
C LEU A 32 -23.28 -1.40 -11.19
N GLU A 33 -22.70 -0.68 -10.24
CA GLU A 33 -22.94 0.73 -10.02
C GLU A 33 -22.42 1.55 -11.21
N THR A 34 -23.34 2.15 -11.96
CA THR A 34 -23.08 3.01 -13.11
C THR A 34 -23.39 4.48 -12.84
N ASN A 35 -23.91 4.85 -11.66
CA ASN A 35 -24.05 6.25 -11.27
C ASN A 35 -22.76 6.73 -10.58
N LYS A 36 -21.93 7.47 -11.31
CA LYS A 36 -20.62 7.95 -10.85
C LYS A 36 -20.69 8.79 -9.57
N GLU A 37 -21.66 9.69 -9.44
CA GLU A 37 -21.79 10.56 -8.25
C GLU A 37 -22.19 9.75 -7.00
N ARG A 38 -23.12 8.80 -7.17
CA ARG A 38 -23.48 7.85 -6.10
C ARG A 38 -22.26 6.99 -5.72
N ALA A 39 -21.52 6.51 -6.71
CA ALA A 39 -20.29 5.74 -6.53
C ALA A 39 -19.26 6.50 -5.68
N LYS A 40 -18.93 7.74 -6.05
CA LYS A 40 -17.99 8.58 -5.30
C LYS A 40 -18.46 8.83 -3.87
N ARG A 41 -19.73 9.21 -3.68
CA ARG A 41 -20.28 9.52 -2.35
C ARG A 41 -20.19 8.32 -1.41
N VAL A 42 -20.69 7.15 -1.83
CA VAL A 42 -20.68 5.94 -0.99
C VAL A 42 -19.26 5.43 -0.80
N LEU A 43 -18.39 5.54 -1.82
CA LEU A 43 -16.99 5.16 -1.70
C LEU A 43 -16.27 5.99 -0.64
N ARG A 44 -16.47 7.31 -0.64
CA ARG A 44 -15.96 8.24 0.37
C ARG A 44 -16.43 7.86 1.79
N GLU A 45 -17.72 7.55 1.94
CA GLU A 45 -18.30 7.10 3.22
C GLU A 45 -17.64 5.80 3.70
N LYS A 46 -17.45 4.82 2.80
CA LYS A 46 -16.82 3.53 3.13
C LYS A 46 -15.34 3.67 3.50
N ILE A 47 -14.57 4.47 2.75
CA ILE A 47 -13.17 4.77 3.08
C ILE A 47 -13.07 5.44 4.45
N THR A 48 -13.93 6.45 4.70
CA THR A 48 -13.97 7.16 5.98
C THR A 48 -14.30 6.22 7.14
N SER A 49 -15.31 5.36 6.97
CA SER A 49 -15.69 4.36 7.96
C SER A 49 -14.57 3.35 8.23
N ALA A 50 -13.93 2.83 7.17
CA ALA A 50 -12.85 1.85 7.27
C ALA A 50 -11.64 2.40 8.04
N ILE A 51 -11.30 3.68 7.84
CA ILE A 51 -10.25 4.39 8.58
C ILE A 51 -10.69 4.63 10.03
N LYS A 52 -11.90 5.18 10.23
CA LYS A 52 -12.43 5.51 11.57
C LYS A 52 -12.44 4.29 12.49
N ILE A 53 -12.94 3.15 12.03
CA ILE A 53 -13.02 1.92 12.84
C ILE A 53 -11.63 1.41 13.21
N ARG A 54 -10.65 1.48 12.31
CA ARG A 54 -9.27 1.03 12.58
C ARG A 54 -8.53 1.96 13.54
N ALA A 55 -8.90 3.24 13.57
CA ALA A 55 -8.30 4.25 14.44
C ALA A 55 -8.94 4.31 15.83
N GLN A 56 -10.02 3.57 16.08
CA GLN A 56 -10.67 3.51 17.40
C GLN A 56 -9.66 3.06 18.46
N ASN A 57 -9.61 3.80 19.57
CA ASN A 57 -8.75 3.52 20.72
C ASN A 57 -7.24 3.55 20.40
N LEU A 58 -6.83 4.28 19.37
CA LEU A 58 -5.41 4.56 19.10
C LEU A 58 -5.06 5.97 19.53
N ASP A 59 -4.21 6.08 20.56
CA ASP A 59 -3.70 7.38 21.05
C ASP A 59 -2.60 7.95 20.14
N ASN A 60 -1.87 7.08 19.45
CA ASN A 60 -0.82 7.42 18.50
C ASN A 60 -0.63 6.27 17.50
N PHE A 61 -0.61 6.58 16.21
CA PHE A 61 -0.34 5.61 15.15
C PHE A 61 0.36 6.28 13.97
N GLY A 62 0.95 5.47 13.09
CA GLY A 62 1.62 5.96 11.90
C GLY A 62 0.83 5.72 10.62
N VAL A 63 1.08 6.53 9.60
CA VAL A 63 0.66 6.28 8.21
C VAL A 63 1.93 6.07 7.37
N LEU A 64 2.02 4.94 6.66
CA LEU A 64 3.06 4.73 5.65
C LEU A 64 2.78 5.67 4.48
N PHE A 65 3.67 6.65 4.27
CA PHE A 65 3.36 7.84 3.49
C PHE A 65 4.38 8.10 2.37
N SER A 66 3.96 7.83 1.13
CA SER A 66 4.76 8.07 -0.09
C SER A 66 4.37 9.35 -0.83
N GLY A 67 3.32 10.06 -0.37
CA GLY A 67 2.72 11.18 -1.12
C GLY A 67 1.95 10.74 -2.38
N GLY A 68 1.75 9.43 -2.59
CA GLY A 68 0.80 8.91 -3.59
C GLY A 68 -0.65 9.05 -3.14
N VAL A 69 -1.60 8.92 -4.08
CA VAL A 69 -3.03 9.13 -3.80
C VAL A 69 -3.55 8.24 -2.67
N ASP A 70 -3.13 6.98 -2.59
CA ASP A 70 -3.63 6.04 -1.57
C ASP A 70 -3.27 6.48 -0.14
N SER A 71 -1.99 6.79 0.10
CA SER A 71 -1.53 7.20 1.43
C SER A 71 -1.93 8.64 1.77
N SER A 72 -2.01 9.51 0.76
CA SER A 72 -2.50 10.88 0.89
C SER A 72 -3.98 10.89 1.28
N LEU A 73 -4.80 10.04 0.68
CA LEU A 73 -6.21 9.94 1.02
C LEU A 73 -6.40 9.45 2.46
N ILE A 74 -5.65 8.43 2.88
CA ILE A 74 -5.68 7.98 4.29
C ILE A 74 -5.32 9.13 5.23
N ALA A 75 -4.21 9.83 4.97
CA ALA A 75 -3.77 10.93 5.83
C ALA A 75 -4.78 12.09 5.88
N MET A 76 -5.39 12.44 4.75
CA MET A 76 -6.40 13.50 4.66
C MET A 76 -7.66 13.14 5.44
N VAL A 77 -8.15 11.91 5.32
CA VAL A 77 -9.30 11.44 6.11
C VAL A 77 -8.96 11.41 7.60
N CYS A 78 -7.77 10.93 7.98
CA CYS A 78 -7.33 10.97 9.38
C CYS A 78 -7.31 12.40 9.93
N LYS A 79 -6.84 13.37 9.14
CA LYS A 79 -6.83 14.78 9.50
C LYS A 79 -8.24 15.35 9.67
N GLN A 80 -9.16 15.05 8.74
CA GLN A 80 -10.56 15.49 8.84
C GLN A 80 -11.27 14.91 10.08
N LEU A 81 -10.92 13.69 10.46
CA LEU A 81 -11.44 13.03 11.67
C LEU A 81 -10.78 13.54 12.97
N GLY A 82 -9.83 14.48 12.89
CA GLY A 82 -9.13 15.02 14.07
C GLY A 82 -8.22 14.01 14.77
N LEU A 83 -7.79 12.96 14.07
CA LEU A 83 -6.96 11.91 14.65
C LEU A 83 -5.52 12.38 14.83
N LYS A 84 -4.87 11.90 15.90
CA LYS A 84 -3.44 12.12 16.14
C LYS A 84 -2.61 11.03 15.47
N PHE A 85 -1.88 11.39 14.42
CA PHE A 85 -1.04 10.46 13.66
C PHE A 85 0.24 11.11 13.17
N THR A 86 1.21 10.28 12.77
CA THR A 86 2.45 10.70 12.13
C THR A 86 2.61 10.00 10.79
N CYS A 87 2.93 10.74 9.73
CA CYS A 87 3.30 10.19 8.43
C CYS A 87 4.77 9.76 8.46
N TYR A 88 5.07 8.57 7.94
CA TYR A 88 6.43 8.04 7.86
C TYR A 88 6.81 7.76 6.41
N SER A 89 7.95 8.31 5.99
CA SER A 89 8.51 8.08 4.65
C SER A 89 9.98 7.66 4.74
N ILE A 90 10.38 6.70 3.90
CA ILE A 90 11.76 6.20 3.87
C ILE A 90 12.22 6.08 2.42
N GLY A 91 13.51 6.32 2.21
CA GLY A 91 14.09 6.24 0.89
C GLY A 91 15.61 6.39 0.94
N LEU A 92 16.24 6.20 -0.20
CA LEU A 92 17.63 6.58 -0.43
C LEU A 92 17.69 7.99 -1.02
N GLU A 93 18.92 8.45 -1.26
CA GLU A 93 19.16 9.66 -2.04
C GLU A 93 18.34 9.65 -3.34
N ASN A 94 17.77 10.80 -3.72
CA ASN A 94 16.88 10.97 -4.87
C ASN A 94 15.57 10.15 -4.81
N SER A 95 15.10 9.82 -3.61
CA SER A 95 13.79 9.19 -3.43
C SER A 95 12.65 10.15 -3.81
N GLN A 96 11.94 9.79 -4.88
CA GLN A 96 10.76 10.50 -5.34
C GLN A 96 9.57 10.41 -4.38
N ASP A 97 9.50 9.35 -3.57
CA ASP A 97 8.48 9.20 -2.53
C ASP A 97 8.71 10.19 -1.39
N ILE A 98 9.96 10.39 -0.96
CA ILE A 98 10.27 11.42 0.06
C ILE A 98 9.96 12.82 -0.48
N GLU A 99 10.35 13.13 -1.71
CA GLU A 99 10.05 14.43 -2.33
C GLU A 99 8.53 14.70 -2.40
N ALA A 100 7.76 13.71 -2.86
CA ALA A 100 6.30 13.81 -2.92
C ALA A 100 5.68 13.93 -1.52
N ALA A 101 6.13 13.10 -0.58
CA ALA A 101 5.69 13.14 0.81
C ALA A 101 5.93 14.53 1.43
N LYS A 102 7.11 15.12 1.23
CA LYS A 102 7.43 16.47 1.72
C LYS A 102 6.50 17.53 1.13
N LYS A 103 6.22 17.47 -0.18
CA LYS A 103 5.31 18.42 -0.86
C LYS A 103 3.89 18.34 -0.29
N VAL A 104 3.32 17.13 -0.23
CA VAL A 104 1.96 16.92 0.29
C VAL A 104 1.89 17.29 1.77
N ALA A 105 2.86 16.86 2.57
CA ALA A 105 2.86 17.14 4.01
C ALA A 105 3.00 18.63 4.32
N SER A 106 3.86 19.36 3.60
CA SER A 106 3.96 20.81 3.72
C SER A 106 2.64 21.50 3.37
N TYR A 107 2.06 21.12 2.23
CA TYR A 107 0.83 21.73 1.72
C TYR A 107 -0.37 21.56 2.68
N TYR A 108 -0.54 20.36 3.23
CA TYR A 108 -1.65 20.05 4.14
C TYR A 108 -1.25 20.11 5.60
N SER A 109 -0.08 20.64 5.95
CA SER A 109 0.43 20.68 7.34
C SER A 109 0.29 19.33 8.07
N LEU A 110 0.72 18.25 7.41
CA LEU A 110 0.76 16.90 7.99
C LEU A 110 2.08 16.73 8.75
N ASN A 111 2.03 16.09 9.91
CA ASN A 111 3.23 15.72 10.66
C ASN A 111 3.97 14.60 9.92
N LEU A 112 5.03 14.95 9.17
CA LEU A 112 5.85 14.02 8.42
C LEU A 112 7.21 13.83 9.08
N LYS A 113 7.56 12.57 9.34
CA LYS A 113 8.94 12.15 9.60
C LYS A 113 9.44 11.34 8.43
N TYR A 114 10.60 11.74 7.91
CA TYR A 114 11.24 11.02 6.83
C TYR A 114 12.71 10.78 7.14
N LYS A 115 13.28 9.73 6.56
CA LYS A 115 14.72 9.45 6.64
C LYS A 115 15.26 9.03 5.29
N ILE A 116 16.32 9.72 4.87
CA ILE A 116 17.18 9.33 3.74
C ILE A 116 18.25 8.41 4.34
N LEU A 117 18.27 7.15 3.92
CA LEU A 117 19.22 6.16 4.42
C LEU A 117 20.58 6.32 3.75
N SER A 118 21.64 6.15 4.54
CA SER A 118 22.98 5.87 4.01
C SER A 118 23.02 4.48 3.36
N LEU A 119 24.05 4.22 2.54
CA LEU A 119 24.21 2.92 1.88
C LEU A 119 24.48 1.81 2.90
N GLU A 120 25.19 2.13 3.98
CA GLU A 120 25.53 1.22 5.08
C GLU A 120 24.28 0.83 5.90
N GLU A 121 23.44 1.81 6.27
CA GLU A 121 22.17 1.54 6.94
C GLU A 121 21.25 0.70 6.05
N PHE A 122 21.22 1.02 4.75
CA PHE A 122 20.44 0.29 3.77
C PHE A 122 20.89 -1.16 3.64
N GLU A 123 22.20 -1.41 3.58
CA GLU A 123 22.76 -2.77 3.54
C GLU A 123 22.34 -3.59 4.77
N SER A 124 22.37 -2.99 5.96
CA SER A 124 21.89 -3.64 7.20
C SER A 124 20.40 -3.97 7.12
N ILE A 125 19.58 -3.05 6.59
CA ILE A 125 18.15 -3.28 6.37
C ILE A 125 17.90 -4.43 5.41
N ILE A 126 18.62 -4.49 4.28
CA ILE A 126 18.49 -5.58 3.30
C ILE A 126 18.84 -6.93 3.95
N LYS A 127 19.98 -7.02 4.66
CA LYS A 127 20.43 -8.25 5.34
C LYS A 127 19.38 -8.75 6.33
N ASN A 128 18.84 -7.86 7.17
CA ASN A 128 17.79 -8.21 8.12
C ASN A 128 16.50 -8.65 7.41
N THR A 129 16.13 -7.98 6.32
CA THR A 129 14.93 -8.30 5.56
C THR A 129 15.04 -9.68 4.91
N VAL A 130 16.17 -10.02 4.30
CA VAL A 130 16.44 -11.36 3.73
C VAL A 130 16.27 -12.44 4.80
N LYS A 131 16.86 -12.22 5.99
CA LYS A 131 16.75 -13.15 7.13
C LYS A 131 15.31 -13.32 7.62
N ILE A 132 14.55 -12.23 7.75
CA ILE A 132 13.16 -12.27 8.23
C ILE A 132 12.24 -12.97 7.23
N LEU A 133 12.41 -12.66 5.94
CA LEU A 133 11.58 -13.22 4.87
C LEU A 133 12.00 -14.64 4.49
N ASN A 134 13.22 -15.05 4.87
CA ASN A 134 13.88 -16.27 4.38
C ASN A 134 13.78 -16.36 2.85
N SER A 135 14.06 -15.25 2.17
CA SER A 135 13.87 -15.10 0.73
C SER A 135 14.84 -14.06 0.17
N THR A 136 15.28 -14.31 -1.05
CA THR A 136 16.14 -13.42 -1.84
C THR A 136 15.43 -12.91 -3.09
N ASP A 137 14.11 -13.12 -3.18
CA ASP A 137 13.30 -12.55 -4.25
C ASP A 137 13.38 -11.02 -4.23
N MET A 138 13.65 -10.45 -5.40
CA MET A 138 13.95 -9.03 -5.57
C MET A 138 12.77 -8.14 -5.14
N VAL A 139 11.54 -8.53 -5.46
CA VAL A 139 10.34 -7.75 -5.12
C VAL A 139 10.06 -7.87 -3.62
N TRP A 140 10.11 -9.07 -3.08
CA TRP A 140 9.92 -9.33 -1.65
C TRP A 140 10.92 -8.58 -0.78
N VAL A 141 12.22 -8.70 -1.08
CA VAL A 141 13.26 -8.05 -0.29
C VAL A 141 13.17 -6.54 -0.44
N SER A 142 12.99 -6.01 -1.64
CA SER A 142 12.96 -4.55 -1.83
C SER A 142 11.73 -3.89 -1.19
N VAL A 143 10.53 -4.45 -1.37
CA VAL A 143 9.29 -3.91 -0.76
C VAL A 143 9.28 -4.15 0.74
N GLY A 144 9.67 -5.35 1.20
CA GLY A 144 9.77 -5.69 2.61
C GLY A 144 10.76 -4.80 3.36
N SER A 145 11.85 -4.40 2.71
CA SER A 145 12.85 -3.48 3.27
C SER A 145 12.29 -2.08 3.48
N VAL A 146 11.43 -1.58 2.56
CA VAL A 146 10.76 -0.28 2.74
C VAL A 146 9.90 -0.31 3.99
N LEU A 147 9.08 -1.37 4.14
CA LEU A 147 8.24 -1.55 5.32
C LEU A 147 9.08 -1.71 6.59
N TYR A 148 10.14 -2.50 6.55
CA TYR A 148 11.03 -2.72 7.69
C TYR A 148 11.63 -1.39 8.18
N ALA A 149 12.18 -0.61 7.26
CA ALA A 149 12.84 0.65 7.58
C ALA A 149 11.86 1.73 8.07
N ALA A 150 10.70 1.86 7.41
CA ALA A 150 9.63 2.76 7.87
C ALA A 150 9.07 2.34 9.23
N GLY A 151 8.94 1.03 9.47
CA GLY A 151 8.54 0.45 10.75
C GLY A 151 9.51 0.77 11.87
N LYS A 152 10.82 0.62 11.62
CA LYS A 152 11.86 1.00 12.59
C LYS A 152 11.82 2.50 12.91
N LEU A 153 11.59 3.35 11.90
CA LEU A 153 11.43 4.80 12.11
C LEU A 153 10.21 5.12 12.99
N ALA A 154 9.09 4.45 12.78
CA ALA A 154 7.87 4.65 13.55
C ALA A 154 7.99 4.15 15.01
N LEU A 155 8.71 3.04 15.24
CA LEU A 155 8.94 2.52 16.58
C LEU A 155 9.75 3.46 17.47
N ASN A 156 10.61 4.30 16.90
CA ASN A 156 11.31 5.35 17.67
C ASN A 156 10.34 6.35 18.32
N ASP A 157 9.12 6.48 17.77
CA ASP A 157 8.05 7.32 18.30
C ASP A 157 7.00 6.52 19.09
N LYS A 158 7.28 5.25 19.38
CA LYS A 158 6.33 4.32 20.01
C LYS A 158 5.05 4.13 19.18
N ALA A 159 5.07 4.42 17.88
CA ALA A 159 3.97 4.14 16.96
C ALA A 159 4.06 2.70 16.46
N ASN A 160 3.43 1.77 17.20
CA ASN A 160 3.43 0.34 16.87
C ASN A 160 2.28 -0.08 15.92
N VAL A 161 1.36 0.82 15.60
CA VAL A 161 0.29 0.61 14.62
C VAL A 161 0.56 1.47 13.39
N LEU A 162 0.56 0.85 12.20
CA LEU A 162 0.81 1.54 10.93
C LEU A 162 -0.33 1.31 9.95
N PHE A 163 -0.84 2.40 9.38
CA PHE A 163 -1.85 2.40 8.34
C PHE A 163 -1.16 2.38 6.98
N GLY A 164 -1.58 1.46 6.11
CA GLY A 164 -1.00 1.26 4.79
C GLY A 164 -2.05 1.23 3.68
N GLY A 165 -1.61 1.52 2.45
CA GLY A 165 -2.44 1.53 1.24
C GLY A 165 -2.66 0.16 0.60
N LEU A 166 -2.32 -0.95 1.29
CA LEU A 166 -2.42 -2.30 0.73
C LEU A 166 -3.85 -2.63 0.32
N GLY A 167 -4.03 -3.28 -0.85
CA GLY A 167 -5.33 -3.62 -1.44
C GLY A 167 -5.91 -2.54 -2.37
N SER A 168 -5.49 -1.29 -2.26
CA SER A 168 -5.97 -0.20 -3.14
C SER A 168 -5.73 -0.47 -4.63
N GLU A 169 -4.56 -1.03 -4.96
CA GLU A 169 -4.23 -1.36 -6.35
C GLU A 169 -5.21 -2.36 -6.96
N GLU A 170 -5.65 -3.33 -6.17
CA GLU A 170 -6.54 -4.40 -6.60
C GLU A 170 -7.96 -3.89 -6.83
N ILE A 171 -8.52 -3.20 -5.83
CA ILE A 171 -9.93 -2.80 -5.89
C ILE A 171 -10.19 -1.60 -6.82
N PHE A 172 -9.14 -0.84 -7.18
CA PHE A 172 -9.22 0.34 -8.06
C PHE A 172 -8.38 0.23 -9.35
N ALA A 173 -7.97 -0.97 -9.76
CA ALA A 173 -7.30 -1.19 -11.03
C ALA A 173 -6.01 -0.37 -11.24
N GLY A 174 -5.03 -0.51 -10.34
CA GLY A 174 -3.82 0.32 -10.33
C GLY A 174 -2.51 -0.27 -10.88
N TYR A 175 -2.50 -1.54 -11.30
CA TYR A 175 -1.37 -2.20 -11.97
C TYR A 175 -1.46 -2.22 -13.50
N GLN A 176 -0.31 -2.45 -14.17
CA GLN A 176 -0.23 -2.63 -15.62
C GLN A 176 -1.05 -3.84 -16.11
N ARG A 177 -1.07 -4.95 -15.37
CA ARG A 177 -1.91 -6.12 -15.72
C ARG A 177 -3.40 -5.80 -15.82
N HIS A 178 -3.87 -4.75 -15.12
CA HIS A 178 -5.23 -4.25 -15.27
C HIS A 178 -5.45 -3.54 -16.60
N GLU A 179 -4.46 -2.81 -17.10
CA GLU A 179 -4.50 -2.21 -18.45
C GLU A 179 -4.51 -3.29 -19.53
N GLU A 180 -3.74 -4.36 -19.33
CA GLU A 180 -3.72 -5.52 -20.23
C GLU A 180 -5.05 -6.27 -20.22
N ALA A 181 -5.68 -6.42 -19.05
CA ALA A 181 -7.01 -7.00 -18.93
C ALA A 181 -8.09 -6.12 -19.56
N LEU A 182 -8.00 -4.78 -19.42
CA LEU A 182 -8.96 -3.85 -20.02
C LEU A 182 -9.01 -3.93 -21.54
N LYS A 183 -7.90 -4.29 -22.20
CA LYS A 183 -7.87 -4.55 -23.67
C LYS A 183 -8.79 -5.70 -24.08
N GLN A 184 -9.13 -6.59 -23.16
CA GLN A 184 -10.07 -7.71 -23.36
C GLN A 184 -11.50 -7.35 -22.93
N GLY A 185 -11.74 -6.15 -22.41
CA GLY A 185 -13.04 -5.65 -21.97
C GLY A 185 -13.14 -5.41 -20.46
N PHE A 186 -14.21 -4.73 -20.05
CA PHE A 186 -14.44 -4.39 -18.64
C PHE A 186 -14.66 -5.61 -17.74
N GLU A 187 -15.26 -6.68 -18.26
CA GLU A 187 -15.44 -7.93 -17.52
C GLU A 187 -14.09 -8.60 -17.20
N ALA A 188 -13.17 -8.61 -18.17
CA ALA A 188 -11.82 -9.12 -17.97
C ALA A 188 -11.06 -8.29 -16.91
N LEU A 189 -11.18 -6.96 -16.95
CA LEU A 189 -10.64 -6.08 -15.92
C LEU A 189 -11.23 -6.38 -14.52
N HIS A 190 -12.55 -6.55 -14.43
CA HIS A 190 -13.23 -6.87 -13.18
C HIS A 190 -12.73 -8.20 -12.59
N LYS A 191 -12.66 -9.25 -13.43
CA LYS A 191 -12.11 -10.56 -13.05
C LYS A 191 -10.66 -10.46 -12.61
N GLU A 192 -9.85 -9.65 -13.27
CA GLU A 192 -8.44 -9.48 -12.93
C GLU A 192 -8.22 -8.74 -11.60
N CYS A 193 -9.13 -7.83 -11.22
CA CYS A 193 -9.13 -7.21 -9.89
C CYS A 193 -9.41 -8.27 -8.80
N TRP A 194 -10.38 -9.17 -9.02
CA TRP A 194 -10.69 -10.26 -8.08
C TRP A 194 -9.58 -11.32 -8.00
N ASN A 195 -9.01 -11.73 -9.14
CA ASN A 195 -7.83 -12.60 -9.18
C ASN A 195 -6.66 -11.99 -8.40
N GLY A 196 -6.45 -10.68 -8.59
CA GLY A 196 -5.43 -9.93 -7.90
C GLY A 196 -5.60 -9.95 -6.38
N MET A 197 -6.84 -9.79 -5.87
CA MET A 197 -7.19 -9.96 -4.45
C MET A 197 -6.87 -11.37 -3.93
N LYS A 198 -7.23 -12.43 -4.67
CA LYS A 198 -6.94 -13.83 -4.27
C LYS A 198 -5.45 -14.08 -4.17
N ASN A 199 -4.68 -13.57 -5.15
CA ASN A 199 -3.22 -13.72 -5.21
C ASN A 199 -2.44 -12.82 -4.22
N MET A 200 -3.12 -11.92 -3.48
CA MET A 200 -2.45 -11.06 -2.49
C MET A 200 -1.75 -11.85 -1.39
N TRP A 201 -2.22 -13.06 -1.06
CA TRP A 201 -1.66 -13.83 0.05
C TRP A 201 -0.17 -14.13 -0.17
N GLN A 202 0.15 -14.73 -1.32
CA GLN A 202 1.52 -15.05 -1.70
C GLN A 202 2.31 -13.79 -2.06
N ARG A 203 1.70 -12.81 -2.72
CA ARG A 203 2.43 -11.66 -3.27
C ARG A 203 2.77 -10.61 -2.22
N ASP A 204 1.87 -10.36 -1.27
CA ASP A 204 1.93 -9.20 -0.37
C ASP A 204 1.74 -9.54 1.10
N LEU A 205 0.67 -10.26 1.45
CA LEU A 205 0.26 -10.43 2.86
C LEU A 205 1.31 -11.20 3.66
N LYS A 206 1.86 -12.28 3.09
CA LYS A 206 2.89 -13.08 3.75
C LYS A 206 4.15 -12.24 4.02
N ARG A 207 4.64 -11.51 3.02
CA ARG A 207 5.82 -10.61 3.15
C ARG A 207 5.60 -9.56 4.23
N ASP A 208 4.52 -8.80 4.13
CA ASP A 208 4.26 -7.66 5.00
C ASP A 208 3.97 -8.12 6.44
N PHE A 209 3.28 -9.24 6.61
CA PHE A 209 3.03 -9.84 7.91
C PHE A 209 4.30 -10.32 8.60
N LEU A 210 5.22 -11.00 7.89
CA LEU A 210 6.48 -11.47 8.48
C LEU A 210 7.33 -10.31 9.00
N ILE A 211 7.44 -9.23 8.22
CA ILE A 211 8.15 -8.01 8.63
C ILE A 211 7.47 -7.36 9.83
N ALA A 212 6.16 -7.16 9.77
CA ALA A 212 5.42 -6.52 10.86
C ALA A 212 5.50 -7.33 12.16
N LYS A 213 5.30 -8.66 12.09
CA LYS A 213 5.39 -9.56 13.23
C LYS A 213 6.79 -9.53 13.85
N ASN A 214 7.85 -9.54 13.03
CA ASN A 214 9.22 -9.45 13.53
C ASN A 214 9.51 -8.15 14.29
N LEU A 215 8.94 -7.03 13.82
CA LEU A 215 9.10 -5.72 14.46
C LEU A 215 8.12 -5.47 15.62
N GLY A 216 7.19 -6.38 15.90
CA GLY A 216 6.11 -6.14 16.88
C GLY A 216 5.11 -5.06 16.42
N LEU A 217 4.99 -4.85 15.11
CA LEU A 217 4.08 -3.88 14.49
C LEU A 217 2.72 -4.52 14.17
N LYS A 218 1.67 -3.70 14.21
CA LYS A 218 0.35 -4.03 13.68
C LYS A 218 0.09 -3.20 12.42
N LEU A 219 -0.02 -3.87 11.28
CA LEU A 219 -0.45 -3.21 10.05
C LEU A 219 -1.98 -3.15 9.99
N LYS A 220 -2.50 -2.00 9.59
CA LYS A 220 -3.90 -1.72 9.37
C LYS A 220 -4.09 -1.29 7.92
N THR A 221 -5.01 -1.91 7.20
CA THR A 221 -5.17 -1.73 5.76
C THR A 221 -6.61 -1.31 5.45
N PRO A 222 -6.95 -0.02 5.54
CA PRO A 222 -8.33 0.44 5.36
C PRO A 222 -8.96 -0.01 4.04
N TYR A 223 -8.18 -0.07 2.96
CA TYR A 223 -8.65 -0.56 1.66
C TYR A 223 -9.03 -2.04 1.63
N MET A 224 -8.59 -2.83 2.61
CA MET A 224 -8.98 -4.23 2.75
C MET A 224 -10.20 -4.42 3.66
N ASP A 225 -10.91 -3.36 4.01
CA ASP A 225 -12.19 -3.48 4.69
C ASP A 225 -13.20 -4.25 3.83
N PRO A 226 -13.83 -5.33 4.32
CA PRO A 226 -14.74 -6.15 3.50
C PRO A 226 -15.88 -5.35 2.87
N GLY A 227 -16.42 -4.37 3.61
CA GLY A 227 -17.49 -3.50 3.12
C GLY A 227 -17.02 -2.52 2.05
N LEU A 228 -15.78 -2.05 2.15
CA LEU A 228 -15.14 -1.22 1.13
C LEU A 228 -14.76 -2.05 -0.10
N ILE A 229 -14.16 -3.23 0.05
CA ILE A 229 -13.82 -4.13 -1.07
C ILE A 229 -15.10 -4.44 -1.85
N LYS A 230 -16.14 -4.93 -1.16
CA LYS A 230 -17.40 -5.31 -1.80
C LYS A 230 -17.99 -4.15 -2.61
N TYR A 231 -18.04 -2.95 -2.02
CA TYR A 231 -18.59 -1.79 -2.72
C TYR A 231 -17.69 -1.31 -3.87
N ALA A 232 -16.37 -1.21 -3.65
CA ALA A 232 -15.43 -0.80 -4.68
C ALA A 232 -15.45 -1.76 -5.87
N MET A 233 -15.63 -3.06 -5.64
CA MET A 233 -15.79 -4.05 -6.71
C MET A 233 -17.18 -3.99 -7.37
N GLN A 234 -18.21 -3.39 -6.75
CA GLN A 234 -19.50 -3.14 -7.41
C GLN A 234 -19.46 -1.92 -8.36
N ILE A 235 -18.43 -1.08 -8.30
CA ILE A 235 -18.28 0.09 -9.19
C ILE A 235 -17.88 -0.38 -10.59
N HIS A 236 -18.62 0.08 -11.61
CA HIS A 236 -18.32 -0.26 -13.00
C HIS A 236 -16.85 0.07 -13.36
N PRO A 237 -16.08 -0.86 -13.98
CA PRO A 237 -14.65 -0.67 -14.21
C PRO A 237 -14.28 0.54 -15.08
N MET A 238 -15.22 1.07 -15.87
CA MET A 238 -15.06 2.34 -16.61
C MET A 238 -14.67 3.53 -15.73
N TYR A 239 -14.98 3.50 -14.42
CA TYR A 239 -14.60 4.54 -13.47
C TYR A 239 -13.30 4.24 -12.73
N LYS A 240 -12.67 3.10 -12.98
CA LYS A 240 -11.42 2.71 -12.32
C LYS A 240 -10.20 2.96 -13.20
N LEU A 241 -10.31 2.68 -14.49
CA LEU A 241 -9.19 2.68 -15.41
C LEU A 241 -9.61 3.11 -16.82
N ASP A 242 -8.84 3.99 -17.43
CA ASP A 242 -8.88 4.33 -18.85
C ASP A 242 -7.48 4.19 -19.48
N ALA A 243 -7.30 4.68 -20.72
CA ALA A 243 -6.03 4.57 -21.43
C ALA A 243 -4.88 5.36 -20.78
N ASP A 244 -5.18 6.41 -20.04
CA ASP A 244 -4.20 7.38 -19.53
C ASP A 244 -4.07 7.33 -17.99
N ASN A 245 -5.14 6.89 -17.32
CA ASN A 245 -5.31 7.06 -15.88
C ASN A 245 -5.76 5.78 -15.19
N LYS A 246 -4.97 5.39 -14.19
CA LYS A 246 -5.31 4.35 -13.24
C LYS A 246 -5.99 4.94 -12.00
N LYS A 247 -6.87 4.17 -11.35
CA LYS A 247 -7.57 4.52 -10.09
C LYS A 247 -8.44 5.79 -10.16
N ILE A 248 -9.07 6.06 -11.30
CA ILE A 248 -9.75 7.33 -11.58
C ILE A 248 -10.70 7.74 -10.45
N ILE A 249 -11.67 6.88 -10.10
CA ILE A 249 -12.65 7.19 -9.05
C ILE A 249 -12.03 7.40 -7.66
N LEU A 250 -10.92 6.73 -7.34
CA LEU A 250 -10.21 6.96 -6.08
C LEU A 250 -9.57 8.35 -6.05
N ARG A 251 -9.02 8.79 -7.19
CA ARG A 251 -8.40 10.12 -7.33
C ARG A 251 -9.46 11.22 -7.24
N GLU A 252 -10.62 11.02 -7.86
CA GLU A 252 -11.75 11.95 -7.75
C GLU A 252 -12.31 12.02 -6.34
N VAL A 253 -12.45 10.89 -5.63
CA VAL A 253 -12.83 10.89 -4.21
C VAL A 253 -11.77 11.61 -3.36
N ALA A 254 -10.49 11.49 -3.70
CA ALA A 254 -9.45 12.24 -3.02
C ALA A 254 -9.58 13.75 -3.25
N GLU A 255 -9.91 14.19 -4.47
CA GLU A 255 -10.24 15.59 -4.76
C GLU A 255 -11.43 16.09 -3.93
N GLU A 256 -12.52 15.31 -3.82
CA GLU A 256 -13.68 15.66 -3.00
C GLU A 256 -13.39 15.77 -1.49
N ILE A 257 -12.38 15.03 -1.02
CA ILE A 257 -11.87 15.13 0.36
C ILE A 257 -10.96 16.37 0.53
N GLY A 258 -10.60 17.05 -0.56
CA GLY A 258 -9.79 18.27 -0.55
C GLY A 258 -8.32 18.04 -0.91
N LEU A 259 -7.95 16.85 -1.39
CA LEU A 259 -6.63 16.62 -1.97
C LEU A 259 -6.59 17.24 -3.37
N LYS A 260 -5.87 18.36 -3.53
CA LYS A 260 -5.63 19.01 -4.81
C LYS A 260 -5.30 18.03 -5.93
N ARG A 261 -5.86 18.33 -7.11
CA ARG A 261 -5.67 17.58 -8.37
C ARG A 261 -4.22 17.21 -8.64
N GLU A 262 -3.29 18.13 -8.43
CA GLU A 262 -1.85 17.90 -8.66
C GLU A 262 -1.27 16.74 -7.84
N PHE A 263 -1.79 16.51 -6.63
CA PHE A 263 -1.39 15.38 -5.78
C PHE A 263 -2.24 14.14 -6.07
N ALA A 264 -3.55 14.34 -6.26
CA ALA A 264 -4.49 13.26 -6.53
C ALA A 264 -4.19 12.54 -7.86
N PHE A 265 -3.79 13.26 -8.91
CA PHE A 265 -3.48 12.73 -10.24
C PHE A 265 -1.99 12.56 -10.52
N ARG A 266 -1.13 12.72 -9.52
CA ARG A 266 0.30 12.43 -9.67
C ARG A 266 0.50 10.96 -10.14
N PRO A 267 1.36 10.71 -11.13
CA PRO A 267 1.74 9.36 -11.50
C PRO A 267 2.32 8.60 -10.30
N LYS A 268 1.87 7.36 -10.11
CA LYS A 268 2.33 6.51 -9.01
C LYS A 268 3.54 5.68 -9.45
N LYS A 269 4.48 5.46 -8.53
CA LYS A 269 5.51 4.41 -8.62
C LYS A 269 5.31 3.40 -7.49
N ALA A 270 5.70 2.14 -7.72
CA ALA A 270 5.71 1.15 -6.64
C ALA A 270 6.78 1.50 -5.59
N ALA A 271 6.54 1.10 -4.34
CA ALA A 271 7.31 1.56 -3.18
C ALA A 271 8.82 1.34 -3.33
N GLN A 272 9.25 0.20 -3.89
CA GLN A 272 10.65 -0.12 -4.11
C GLN A 272 11.36 0.78 -5.14
N TYR A 273 10.60 1.35 -6.08
CA TYR A 273 11.13 2.29 -7.08
C TYR A 273 11.06 3.73 -6.56
N GLY A 274 9.97 4.12 -5.90
CA GLY A 274 9.79 5.47 -5.33
C GLY A 274 10.75 5.76 -4.17
N SER A 275 11.06 4.76 -3.35
CA SER A 275 12.11 4.81 -2.31
C SER A 275 13.53 4.73 -2.86
N ASN A 276 13.69 4.42 -4.16
CA ASN A 276 14.98 4.18 -4.82
C ASN A 276 15.73 2.91 -4.34
N PHE A 277 15.06 1.99 -3.63
CA PHE A 277 15.69 0.80 -3.03
C PHE A 277 16.21 -0.21 -4.06
N VAL A 278 15.55 -0.34 -5.22
CA VAL A 278 16.05 -1.22 -6.31
C VAL A 278 17.42 -0.75 -6.80
N ASN A 279 17.61 0.56 -6.96
CA ASN A 279 18.91 1.13 -7.35
C ASN A 279 19.91 1.07 -6.20
N GLY A 280 19.45 1.17 -4.95
CA GLY A 280 20.27 0.89 -3.78
C GLY A 280 20.88 -0.51 -3.82
N ILE A 281 20.07 -1.53 -4.12
CA ILE A 281 20.54 -2.92 -4.22
C ILE A 281 21.53 -3.07 -5.38
N GLU A 282 21.33 -2.33 -6.47
CA GLU A 282 22.32 -2.27 -7.56
C GLU A 282 23.65 -1.65 -7.11
N LYS A 283 23.62 -0.54 -6.37
CA LYS A 283 24.82 0.09 -5.81
C LYS A 283 25.56 -0.88 -4.89
N LEU A 284 24.83 -1.61 -4.03
CA LEU A 284 25.40 -2.62 -3.15
C LEU A 284 26.00 -3.80 -3.92
N ALA A 285 25.32 -4.30 -4.96
CA ALA A 285 25.85 -5.36 -5.81
C ALA A 285 27.18 -4.94 -6.44
N LYS A 286 27.25 -3.74 -7.04
CA LYS A 286 28.48 -3.20 -7.62
C LYS A 286 29.59 -3.02 -6.58
N LYS A 287 29.28 -2.45 -5.41
CA LYS A 287 30.22 -2.28 -4.28
C LYS A 287 30.83 -3.61 -3.83
N ASN A 288 30.07 -4.70 -3.93
CA ASN A 288 30.49 -6.04 -3.52
C ASN A 288 30.92 -6.93 -4.72
N ASN A 289 31.25 -6.32 -5.88
CA ASN A 289 31.73 -7.02 -7.08
C ASN A 289 30.75 -8.05 -7.69
N PHE A 290 29.45 -7.89 -7.47
CA PHE A 290 28.41 -8.67 -8.15
C PHE A 290 27.91 -7.96 -9.41
N GLN A 291 27.80 -8.69 -10.51
CA GLN A 291 27.24 -8.18 -11.76
C GLN A 291 25.71 -8.04 -11.70
N LEU A 292 25.02 -8.99 -11.07
CA LEU A 292 23.56 -9.04 -11.01
C LEU A 292 23.07 -8.82 -9.57
N LYS A 293 22.01 -8.01 -9.43
CA LYS A 293 21.34 -7.74 -8.15
C LYS A 293 20.92 -9.03 -7.43
N LYS A 294 20.41 -10.01 -8.20
CA LYS A 294 19.96 -11.31 -7.67
C LYS A 294 21.09 -12.11 -7.03
N ASP A 295 22.31 -12.03 -7.57
CA ASP A 295 23.44 -12.81 -7.07
C ASP A 295 23.98 -12.20 -5.78
N TYR A 296 23.95 -10.86 -5.68
CA TYR A 296 24.18 -10.17 -4.42
C TYR A 296 23.13 -10.56 -3.36
N LEU A 297 21.83 -10.53 -3.68
CA LEU A 297 20.82 -10.94 -2.70
C LEU A 297 20.98 -12.38 -2.24
N LYS A 298 21.35 -13.30 -3.15
CA LYS A 298 21.66 -14.71 -2.81
C LYS A 298 22.84 -14.86 -1.85
N SER A 299 23.84 -13.99 -1.90
CA SER A 299 24.97 -14.04 -0.98
C SER A 299 24.65 -13.56 0.44
N LEU A 300 23.46 -12.99 0.65
CA LEU A 300 22.97 -12.56 1.96
C LEU A 300 22.09 -13.59 2.67
N ALA A 301 21.79 -14.73 2.02
CA ALA A 301 20.96 -15.80 2.56
C ALA A 301 21.70 -16.64 3.62
#